data_AF-A0A6C0JPD7-F1
#
_entry.id   AF-A0A6C0JPD7-F1
#
_cell.length_a   1.000
_cell.length_b   1.000
_cell.length_c   1.000
_cell.angle_alpha   90.00
_cell.angle_beta   90.00
_cell.angle_gamma   90.00
#
_symmetry.space_group_name_H-M   'P 1'
#
loop_
_entity.id
_entity.type
_entity.pdbx_description
1 polymer ?
#
loop_
_entity_poly.entity_id
_entity_poly.type
_entity_poly.pdbx_seq_one_letter_code
_entity_poly.pdbx_strand_id
1 'polypeptide(L)'
;MNIIALPSRAKQLISEYSKPVTHPEWQKSKPIISIYRLFKLSLMCQHIPFVNPNLFAILMNNIKETEWFQYYRHIVLYGIGPTCMYFKISKENILKIEGMNDAKSCNHMNTNQSV
;
A
#
# COMPACT_ATOMS: atom_id res chain seq x y z
N MET A 1 34.56 14.69 -18.75
CA MET A 1 33.18 14.78 -18.22
C MET A 1 32.62 13.36 -18.14
N ASN A 2 32.44 12.80 -16.93
CA ASN A 2 31.80 11.50 -16.76
C ASN A 2 30.29 11.68 -16.82
N ILE A 3 29.66 11.19 -17.88
CA ILE A 3 28.20 11.15 -17.97
C ILE A 3 27.74 10.00 -17.06
N ILE A 4 27.07 10.34 -15.95
CA ILE A 4 26.44 9.36 -15.07
C ILE A 4 25.28 8.73 -15.85
N ALA A 5 25.56 7.63 -16.53
CA ALA A 5 24.54 6.90 -17.28
C ALA A 5 23.63 6.17 -16.30
N LEU A 6 22.31 6.40 -16.42
CA LEU A 6 21.32 5.65 -15.66
C LEU A 6 21.49 4.15 -15.91
N PRO A 7 21.38 3.30 -14.87
CA PRO A 7 21.39 1.85 -15.02
C PRO A 7 20.38 1.42 -16.10
N SER A 8 20.73 0.41 -16.90
CA SER A 8 19.89 -0.10 -18.00
C SER A 8 18.45 -0.36 -17.56
N ARG A 9 18.27 -0.90 -16.36
CA ARG A 9 16.96 -1.14 -15.74
C ARG A 9 16.17 0.13 -15.45
N ALA A 10 16.84 1.21 -15.02
CA ALA A 10 16.19 2.50 -14.81
C ALA A 10 15.75 3.11 -16.14
N LYS A 11 16.59 3.02 -17.19
CA LYS A 11 16.21 3.47 -18.55
C LYS A 11 15.03 2.68 -19.11
N GLN A 12 14.98 1.37 -18.87
CA GLN A 12 13.88 0.52 -19.29
C GLN A 12 12.57 0.89 -18.58
N LEU A 13 12.60 1.05 -17.25
CA LEU A 13 11.43 1.49 -16.48
C LEU A 13 10.95 2.87 -16.93
N ILE A 14 11.86 3.82 -17.15
CA ILE A 14 11.50 5.14 -17.68
C ILE A 14 10.85 4.98 -19.06
N SER A 15 11.42 4.18 -19.97
CA SER A 15 10.85 3.94 -21.31
C SER A 15 9.46 3.31 -21.25
N GLU A 16 9.23 2.36 -20.35
CA GLU A 16 7.93 1.69 -20.17
C GLU A 16 6.87 2.65 -19.61
N TYR A 17 7.24 3.51 -18.65
CA TYR A 17 6.31 4.43 -17.99
C TYR A 17 6.15 5.79 -18.68
N SER A 18 7.12 6.18 -19.52
CA SER A 18 7.08 7.43 -20.33
C SER A 18 6.28 7.27 -21.62
N LYS A 19 5.59 6.14 -21.80
CA LYS A 19 4.59 5.94 -22.85
C LYS A 19 3.16 6.09 -22.30
N PRO A 20 2.81 7.13 -21.50
CA PRO A 20 1.42 7.31 -21.18
C PRO A 20 0.71 7.70 -22.50
N VAL A 21 -0.53 7.23 -22.64
CA VAL A 21 -1.49 7.61 -23.70
C VAL A 21 -1.56 6.72 -24.96
N THR A 22 -0.50 6.07 -25.46
CA THR A 22 -0.58 5.31 -26.74
C THR A 22 -0.77 3.79 -26.62
N HIS A 23 -0.65 3.19 -25.43
CA HIS A 23 -0.91 1.76 -25.25
C HIS A 23 -2.33 1.55 -24.69
N PRO A 24 -3.30 0.97 -25.42
CA PRO A 24 -4.69 0.85 -24.97
C PRO A 24 -4.87 0.18 -23.59
N GLU A 25 -3.87 -0.62 -23.20
CA GLU A 25 -3.82 -1.33 -21.93
C GLU A 25 -2.93 -0.69 -20.86
N TRP A 26 -2.49 0.56 -21.02
CA TRP A 26 -1.68 1.24 -20.00
C TRP A 26 -2.39 1.30 -18.64
N GLN A 27 -3.72 1.36 -18.64
CA GLN A 27 -4.58 1.24 -17.45
C GLN A 27 -4.55 -0.17 -16.82
N LYS A 28 -4.21 -1.20 -17.59
CA LYS A 28 -4.01 -2.58 -17.13
C LYS A 28 -2.57 -2.87 -16.73
N SER A 29 -1.63 -1.94 -16.95
CA SER A 29 -0.29 -2.08 -16.42
C SER A 29 -0.41 -2.13 -14.90
N LYS A 30 -0.23 -3.33 -14.35
CA LYS A 30 -0.31 -3.54 -12.90
C LYS A 30 0.71 -2.59 -12.29
N PRO A 31 0.35 -1.77 -11.27
CA PRO A 31 1.37 -1.04 -10.56
C PRO A 31 2.41 -2.07 -10.08
N ILE A 32 3.69 -1.81 -10.35
CA ILE A 32 4.81 -2.72 -9.97
C ILE A 32 4.72 -3.12 -8.49
N ILE A 33 4.06 -2.29 -7.70
CA ILE A 33 3.79 -2.48 -6.27
C ILE A 33 2.31 -2.22 -5.94
N SER A 34 1.70 -3.05 -5.10
CA SER A 34 0.35 -2.81 -4.59
C SER A 34 0.33 -1.71 -3.52
N ILE A 35 -0.85 -1.13 -3.26
CA ILE A 35 -1.06 -0.11 -2.22
C ILE A 35 -0.55 -0.61 -0.87
N TYR A 36 -0.86 -1.86 -0.52
CA TYR A 36 -0.39 -2.49 0.72
C TYR A 36 1.14 -2.59 0.81
N ARG A 37 1.81 -3.05 -0.25
CA ARG A 37 3.28 -3.14 -0.26
C ARG A 37 3.93 -1.77 -0.17
N LEU A 38 3.38 -0.77 -0.85
CA LEU A 38 3.84 0.61 -0.75
C LEU A 38 3.67 1.17 0.66
N PHE A 39 2.52 0.91 1.29
CA PHE A 39 2.26 1.24 2.69
C PHE A 39 3.28 0.58 3.63
N LYS A 40 3.54 -0.73 3.48
CA LYS A 40 4.51 -1.46 4.31
C LYS A 40 5.92 -0.91 4.17
N LEU A 41 6.36 -0.62 2.94
CA LEU A 41 7.65 0.03 2.70
C LEU A 41 7.71 1.41 3.36
N SER A 42 6.64 2.20 3.26
CA SER A 42 6.62 3.52 3.88
C SER A 42 6.78 3.47 5.40
N LEU A 43 6.21 2.45 6.06
CA LEU A 43 6.38 2.22 7.50
C LEU A 43 7.83 1.84 7.83
N MET A 44 8.43 0.93 7.07
CA MET A 44 9.83 0.51 7.27
C MET A 44 10.81 1.67 7.07
N CYS A 45 10.54 2.54 6.12
CA CYS A 45 11.40 3.65 5.77
C CYS A 45 11.38 4.80 6.80
N GLN A 46 10.43 4.85 7.74
CA GLN A 46 10.39 5.90 8.78
C GLN A 46 11.64 5.89 9.68
N HIS A 47 12.30 4.74 9.80
CA HIS A 47 13.48 4.56 10.65
C HIS A 47 14.81 4.66 9.89
N ILE A 48 14.78 4.85 8.57
CA ILE A 48 15.99 4.91 7.76
C ILE A 48 16.48 6.37 7.69
N PRO A 49 17.66 6.70 8.25
CA PRO A 49 18.24 8.03 8.04
C PRO A 49 18.37 8.28 6.53
N PHE A 50 18.08 9.51 6.09
CA PHE A 50 18.08 9.96 4.68
C PHE A 50 16.83 9.65 3.83
N VAL A 51 15.81 8.98 4.35
CA VAL A 51 14.51 8.93 3.66
C VAL A 51 13.73 10.22 3.90
N ASN A 52 13.07 10.74 2.86
CA ASN A 52 12.23 11.93 2.95
C ASN A 52 11.16 11.73 4.05
N PRO A 53 11.17 12.54 5.13
CA PRO A 53 10.25 12.36 6.26
C PRO A 53 8.78 12.57 5.85
N ASN A 54 8.55 13.27 4.73
CA ASN A 54 7.20 13.53 4.21
C ASN A 54 6.66 12.39 3.34
N LEU A 55 7.46 11.38 2.99
CA LEU A 55 7.01 10.29 2.12
C LEU A 55 5.82 9.54 2.72
N PHE A 56 5.87 9.26 4.03
CA PHE A 56 4.75 8.65 4.73
C PHE A 56 3.52 9.55 4.70
N ALA A 57 3.67 10.84 5.02
CA ALA A 57 2.55 11.79 5.03
C ALA A 57 1.89 11.94 3.64
N ILE A 58 2.71 12.02 2.58
CA ILE A 58 2.23 12.07 1.18
C ILE A 58 1.48 10.78 0.86
N LEU A 59 2.06 9.62 1.16
CA LEU A 59 1.40 8.34 0.88
C LEU A 59 0.06 8.24 1.62
N MET A 60 0.05 8.54 2.92
CA MET A 60 -1.16 8.51 3.75
C MET A 60 -2.25 9.44 3.19
N ASN A 61 -1.89 10.64 2.74
CA ASN A 61 -2.86 11.55 2.11
C ASN A 61 -3.46 11.00 0.82
N ASN A 62 -2.71 10.20 0.06
CA ASN A 62 -3.20 9.59 -1.17
C ASN A 62 -4.04 8.33 -0.91
N ILE A 63 -3.68 7.52 0.11
CA ILE A 63 -4.36 6.25 0.35
C ILE A 63 -5.53 6.36 1.33
N LYS A 64 -5.61 7.42 2.15
CA LYS A 64 -6.61 7.51 3.25
C LYS A 64 -8.06 7.38 2.79
N GLU A 65 -8.40 7.87 1.60
CA GLU A 65 -9.76 7.79 1.04
C GLU A 65 -10.01 6.51 0.22
N THR A 66 -9.00 5.65 0.07
CA THR A 66 -9.17 4.39 -0.67
C THR A 66 -9.94 3.38 0.16
N GLU A 67 -10.81 2.58 -0.48
CA GLU A 67 -11.51 1.48 0.17
C GLU A 67 -10.55 0.53 0.90
N TRP A 68 -9.40 0.25 0.27
CA TRP A 68 -8.36 -0.58 0.87
C TRP A 68 -7.93 -0.06 2.24
N PHE A 69 -7.62 1.24 2.36
CA PHE A 69 -7.18 1.80 3.63
C PHE A 69 -8.31 1.86 4.66
N GLN A 70 -9.54 2.11 4.23
CA GLN A 70 -10.71 2.10 5.12
C GLN A 70 -10.94 0.70 5.70
N TYR A 71 -10.85 -0.35 4.89
CA TYR A 71 -10.92 -1.74 5.38
C TYR A 71 -9.77 -2.05 6.33
N TYR A 72 -8.53 -1.72 5.94
CA TYR A 72 -7.35 -1.95 6.76
C TYR A 72 -7.50 -1.30 8.14
N ARG A 73 -7.83 -0.01 8.20
CA ARG A 73 -8.02 0.74 9.44
C ARG A 73 -9.14 0.16 10.30
N HIS A 74 -10.27 -0.17 9.70
CA HIS A 74 -11.41 -0.71 10.44
C HIS A 74 -11.11 -2.11 11.01
N ILE A 75 -10.36 -2.96 10.29
CA ILE A 75 -9.89 -4.26 10.80
C ILE A 75 -8.92 -4.06 11.97
N VAL A 76 -7.97 -3.13 11.86
CA VAL A 76 -7.03 -2.86 12.96
C VAL A 76 -7.76 -2.41 14.22
N LEU A 77 -8.79 -1.58 14.09
CA LEU A 77 -9.55 -1.03 15.23
C LEU A 77 -10.57 -2.00 15.82
N TYR A 78 -11.33 -2.70 14.97
CA TYR A 78 -12.53 -3.44 15.39
C TYR A 78 -12.50 -4.93 15.03
N GLY A 79 -11.49 -5.36 14.27
CA GLY A 79 -11.38 -6.73 13.78
C GLY A 79 -12.19 -7.00 12.50
N ILE A 80 -12.08 -8.23 11.99
CA ILE A 80 -12.65 -8.63 10.70
C ILE A 80 -14.18 -8.69 10.74
N GLY A 81 -14.77 -9.23 11.81
CA GLY A 81 -16.22 -9.43 11.91
C GLY A 81 -17.02 -8.13 11.77
N PRO A 82 -16.76 -7.12 12.62
CA PRO A 82 -17.40 -5.81 12.53
C PRO A 82 -17.16 -5.13 11.18
N THR A 83 -15.96 -5.26 10.61
CA THR A 83 -15.64 -4.73 9.27
C THR A 83 -16.52 -5.35 8.19
N CYS A 84 -16.69 -6.67 8.19
CA CYS A 84 -17.53 -7.36 7.21
C CYS A 84 -18.99 -6.88 7.27
N MET A 85 -19.51 -6.67 8.49
CA MET A 85 -20.87 -6.15 8.69
C MET A 85 -21.00 -4.70 8.20
N TYR A 86 -20.05 -3.83 8.56
CA TYR A 86 -20.09 -2.40 8.22
C TYR A 86 -20.01 -2.16 6.72
N PHE A 87 -19.05 -2.81 6.04
CA PHE A 87 -18.84 -2.65 4.60
C PHE A 87 -19.66 -3.61 3.73
N LYS A 88 -20.50 -4.46 4.34
CA LYS A 88 -21.31 -5.47 3.64
C LYS A 88 -20.49 -6.35 2.69
N ILE A 89 -19.29 -6.74 3.13
CA ILE A 89 -18.35 -7.59 2.38
C ILE A 89 -18.22 -8.95 3.08
N SER A 90 -18.16 -10.04 2.32
CA SER A 90 -17.95 -11.37 2.91
C SER A 90 -16.54 -11.52 3.46
N LYS A 91 -16.40 -12.37 4.49
CA LYS A 91 -15.11 -12.66 5.11
C LYS A 91 -14.11 -13.27 4.11
N GLU A 92 -14.59 -14.09 3.19
CA GLU A 92 -13.75 -14.72 2.16
C GLU A 92 -13.21 -13.67 1.20
N ASN A 93 -14.04 -12.68 0.83
CA ASN A 93 -13.65 -11.63 -0.09
C ASN A 93 -12.69 -10.63 0.55
N ILE A 94 -12.93 -10.23 1.81
CA ILE A 94 -12.03 -9.29 2.51
C ILE A 94 -10.65 -9.93 2.74
N LEU A 95 -10.58 -11.23 3.03
CA LEU A 95 -9.32 -11.95 3.26
C LEU A 95 -8.50 -12.18 1.99
N LYS A 96 -9.13 -12.11 0.80
CA LYS A 96 -8.42 -12.14 -0.49
C LYS A 96 -7.72 -10.82 -0.80
N ILE A 97 -8.09 -9.72 -0.14
CA ILE A 97 -7.46 -8.42 -0.35
C ILE A 97 -6.08 -8.42 0.34
N GLU A 98 -5.05 -8.04 -0.43
CA GLU A 98 -3.67 -8.03 0.06
C GLU A 98 -3.53 -7.11 1.30
N GLY A 99 -2.90 -7.60 2.36
CA GLY A 99 -2.68 -6.87 3.60
C GLY A 99 -3.76 -7.00 4.67
N MET A 100 -4.93 -7.57 4.38
CA MET A 100 -6.02 -7.70 5.37
C MET A 100 -5.73 -8.75 6.46
N ASN A 101 -4.93 -9.78 6.15
CA ASN A 101 -4.45 -10.73 7.15
C ASN A 101 -3.46 -10.08 8.13
N ASP A 102 -2.58 -9.21 7.65
CA ASP A 102 -1.64 -8.47 8.50
C ASP A 102 -2.39 -7.51 9.44
N ALA A 103 -3.40 -6.81 8.92
CA ALA A 103 -4.27 -5.93 9.72
C ALA A 103 -4.92 -6.68 10.89
N LYS A 104 -5.38 -7.92 10.66
CA LYS A 104 -5.95 -8.79 11.68
C LYS A 104 -4.94 -9.09 12.79
N SER A 105 -3.69 -9.41 12.45
CA SER A 105 -2.63 -9.70 13.42
C SER A 105 -2.29 -8.50 14.29
N CYS A 106 -2.37 -7.28 13.75
CA CYS A 106 -2.18 -6.05 14.53
C CYS A 106 -3.30 -5.80 15.55
N ASN A 107 -4.55 -6.17 15.25
CA ASN A 107 -5.66 -6.04 16.20
C ASN A 107 -5.43 -6.87 17.48
N HIS A 108 -4.92 -8.10 17.35
CA HIS A 108 -4.63 -8.99 18.47
C HIS A 108 -3.55 -8.44 19.43
N MET A 109 -2.66 -7.55 18.97
CA MET A 109 -1.67 -6.91 19.84
C MET A 109 -2.28 -5.79 20.69
N ASN A 110 -3.29 -5.07 20.18
CA ASN A 110 -3.94 -3.98 20.90
C ASN A 110 -4.87 -4.47 22.03
N THR A 111 -5.46 -5.67 21.88
CA THR A 111 -6.29 -6.29 22.92
C THR A 111 -5.50 -6.84 24.11
N ASN A 112 -4.20 -7.07 23.95
CA ASN A 112 -3.33 -7.60 25.01
C ASN A 112 -2.59 -6.51 25.82
N GLN A 113 -2.81 -5.24 25.50
CA GLN A 113 -2.26 -4.09 26.23
C GLN A 113 -3.31 -3.38 27.10
N SER A 114 -4.51 -3.96 27.23
CA SER A 114 -5.62 -3.42 28.02
C SER A 114 -6.04 -4.38 29.16
N VAL A 115 -5.06 -4.83 29.94
CA VAL A 115 -5.25 -5.48 31.25
C VAL A 115 -4.35 -4.82 32.28
#